data_AF-A0A1Y4QRN8-F1
#
_entry.id   AF-A0A1Y4QRN8-F1
#
_cell.length_a   1.000
_cell.length_b   1.000
_cell.length_c   1.000
_cell.angle_alpha   90.00
_cell.angle_beta   90.00
_cell.angle_gamma   90.00
#
_symmetry.space_group_name_H-M   'P 1'
#
loop_
_entity.id
_entity.type
_entity.pdbx_description
1 polymer ?
#
loop_
_entity_poly.entity_id
_entity_poly.type
_entity_poly.pdbx_seq_one_letter_code
_entity_poly.pdbx_strand_id
1 'polypeptide(L)'
;MSEELEYKLYHISNLLIDLCEEHNMCTRDYFLIKYNLTSQESDIINNVFKNIIDSGTIINLDDFEKMVNSYLNKKFTREVIQELLTAYKEYFPKIVTLIME
;
A
#
# COMPACT_ATOMS: atom_id res chain seq x y z
N MET A 1 6.47 -20.78 10.80
CA MET A 1 5.00 -20.79 11.00
C MET A 1 4.52 -22.21 10.69
N SER A 2 3.43 -22.70 11.26
CA SER A 2 2.93 -24.04 10.90
C SER A 2 2.15 -23.97 9.58
N GLU A 3 2.23 -25.02 8.76
CA GLU A 3 1.49 -25.11 7.49
C GLU A 3 -0.02 -24.91 7.68
N GLU A 4 -0.58 -25.42 8.78
CA GLU A 4 -1.99 -25.23 9.13
C GLU A 4 -2.35 -23.75 9.36
N LEU A 5 -1.45 -22.98 10.00
CA LEU A 5 -1.67 -21.56 10.26
C LEU A 5 -1.56 -20.75 8.95
N GLU A 6 -0.59 -21.09 8.09
CA GLU A 6 -0.46 -20.48 6.75
C GLU A 6 -1.71 -20.71 5.90
N TYR A 7 -2.23 -21.93 5.91
CA TYR A 7 -3.46 -22.28 5.19
C TYR A 7 -4.68 -21.50 5.71
N LYS A 8 -4.84 -21.40 7.05
CA LYS A 8 -5.93 -20.62 7.65
C LYS A 8 -5.82 -19.14 7.30
N LEU A 9 -4.61 -18.56 7.37
CA LEU A 9 -4.37 -17.17 7.02
C LEU A 9 -4.70 -16.90 5.56
N TYR A 10 -4.28 -17.79 4.65
CA TYR A 10 -4.60 -17.69 3.22
C TYR A 10 -6.12 -17.61 2.97
N HIS A 11 -6.91 -18.50 3.58
CA HIS A 11 -8.37 -18.49 3.44
C HIS A 11 -9.03 -17.24 4.02
N ILE A 12 -8.58 -16.81 5.19
CA ILE A 12 -9.10 -15.58 5.83
C ILE A 12 -8.77 -14.36 4.96
N SER A 13 -7.54 -14.25 4.46
CA SER A 13 -7.12 -13.16 3.59
C SER A 13 -7.95 -13.08 2.31
N ASN A 14 -8.19 -14.21 1.64
CA ASN A 14 -9.02 -14.22 0.43
C ASN A 14 -10.48 -13.85 0.70
N LEU A 15 -11.08 -14.37 1.79
CA LEU A 15 -12.44 -13.99 2.16
C LEU A 15 -12.56 -12.47 2.43
N LEU A 16 -11.56 -11.89 3.09
CA LEU A 16 -11.53 -10.44 3.33
C LEU A 16 -11.36 -9.64 2.04
N ILE A 17 -10.51 -10.11 1.11
CA ILE A 17 -10.34 -9.49 -0.21
C ILE A 17 -11.68 -9.52 -0.95
N ASP A 18 -12.33 -10.67 -1.05
CA ASP A 18 -13.62 -10.82 -1.75
C ASP A 18 -14.68 -9.86 -1.18
N LEU A 19 -14.81 -9.80 0.16
CA LEU A 19 -15.73 -8.87 0.82
C LEU A 19 -15.40 -7.41 0.53
N CYS A 20 -14.12 -7.03 0.55
CA CYS A 20 -13.71 -5.68 0.22
C CYS A 20 -14.02 -5.34 -1.25
N GLU A 21 -13.79 -6.26 -2.18
CA GLU A 21 -14.10 -6.09 -3.60
C GLU A 21 -15.61 -5.95 -3.84
N GLU A 22 -16.44 -6.80 -3.24
CA GLU A 22 -17.92 -6.73 -3.32
C GLU A 22 -18.46 -5.38 -2.84
N HIS A 23 -17.82 -4.79 -1.84
CA HIS A 23 -18.20 -3.51 -1.26
C HIS A 23 -17.44 -2.30 -1.82
N ASN A 24 -16.59 -2.49 -2.84
CA ASN A 24 -15.73 -1.44 -3.43
C ASN A 24 -14.88 -0.70 -2.38
N MET A 25 -14.37 -1.41 -1.39
CA MET A 25 -13.49 -0.86 -0.36
C MET A 25 -12.06 -0.71 -0.89
N CYS A 26 -11.53 0.50 -0.85
CA CYS A 26 -10.14 0.81 -1.20
C CYS A 26 -9.41 1.36 0.03
N THR A 27 -9.32 0.56 1.10
CA THR A 27 -8.63 0.97 2.34
C THR A 27 -7.18 0.53 2.35
N ARG A 28 -6.37 1.16 3.21
CA ARG A 28 -4.99 0.73 3.48
C ARG A 28 -4.89 -0.75 3.82
N ASP A 29 -5.75 -1.25 4.71
CA ASP A 29 -5.66 -2.62 5.19
C ASP A 29 -6.02 -3.63 4.10
N TYR A 30 -7.02 -3.31 3.28
CA TYR A 30 -7.33 -4.07 2.07
C TYR A 30 -6.12 -4.15 1.13
N PHE A 31 -5.48 -3.02 0.83
CA PHE A 31 -4.28 -2.98 -0.02
C PHE A 31 -3.17 -3.87 0.54
N LEU A 32 -2.89 -3.79 1.85
CA LEU A 32 -1.85 -4.60 2.48
C LEU A 32 -2.13 -6.11 2.38
N ILE A 33 -3.38 -6.52 2.58
CA ILE A 33 -3.80 -7.92 2.46
C ILE A 33 -3.72 -8.38 1.01
N LYS A 34 -4.28 -7.62 0.06
CA LYS A 34 -4.31 -7.93 -1.37
C LYS A 34 -2.92 -8.16 -1.96
N TYR A 35 -1.94 -7.35 -1.57
CA TYR A 35 -0.56 -7.46 -2.04
C TYR A 35 0.36 -8.27 -1.11
N ASN A 36 -0.23 -8.99 -0.15
CA ASN A 36 0.45 -9.85 0.82
C ASN A 36 1.68 -9.16 1.45
N LEU A 37 1.47 -7.95 1.95
CA LEU A 37 2.53 -7.12 2.52
C LEU A 37 2.76 -7.45 3.99
N THR A 38 4.02 -7.67 4.33
CA THR A 38 4.43 -7.87 5.72
C THR A 38 4.32 -6.59 6.53
N SER A 39 4.31 -6.70 7.87
CA SER A 39 4.36 -5.53 8.76
C SER A 39 5.55 -4.62 8.45
N GLN A 40 6.72 -5.21 8.16
CA GLN A 40 7.93 -4.45 7.83
C GLN A 40 7.79 -3.69 6.51
N GLU A 41 7.24 -4.32 5.47
CA GLU A 41 6.94 -3.64 4.19
C GLU A 41 5.92 -2.51 4.38
N SER A 42 4.92 -2.74 5.24
CA SER A 42 3.93 -1.72 5.61
C SER A 42 4.57 -0.51 6.30
N ASP A 43 5.49 -0.72 7.23
CA ASP A 43 6.22 0.34 7.92
C ASP A 43 7.14 1.11 6.97
N ILE A 44 7.78 0.43 6.02
CA ILE A 44 8.58 1.06 4.96
C ILE A 44 7.71 2.01 4.14
N ILE A 45 6.55 1.55 3.68
CA ILE A 45 5.60 2.38 2.93
C ILE A 45 5.16 3.59 3.76
N ASN A 46 4.77 3.37 5.03
CA ASN A 46 4.40 4.44 5.95
C ASN A 46 5.51 5.50 6.09
N ASN A 47 6.77 5.08 6.14
CA ASN A 47 7.91 6.00 6.25
C ASN A 47 8.16 6.78 4.96
N VAL A 48 7.94 6.18 3.77
CA VAL A 48 7.99 6.90 2.50
C VAL A 48 6.96 8.05 2.50
N PHE A 49 5.71 7.76 2.88
CA PHE A 49 4.66 8.79 2.97
C PHE A 49 5.02 9.89 3.98
N LYS A 50 5.51 9.53 5.17
CA LYS A 50 5.94 10.50 6.20
C LYS A 50 7.07 11.39 5.68
N ASN A 51 8.10 10.82 5.08
CA ASN A 51 9.23 11.59 4.54
C ASN A 51 8.79 12.60 3.48
N ILE A 52 7.85 12.24 2.62
CA ILE A 52 7.29 13.16 1.61
C ILE A 52 6.55 14.31 2.32
N ILE A 53 5.67 13.98 3.27
CA ILE A 53 4.90 14.97 4.03
C ILE A 53 5.81 15.93 4.81
N ASP A 54 6.82 15.39 5.49
CA ASP A 54 7.76 16.17 6.29
C ASP A 54 8.65 17.06 5.43
N SER A 55 9.02 16.59 4.22
CA SER A 55 9.77 17.40 3.26
C SER A 55 8.95 18.56 2.67
N GLY A 56 7.63 18.44 2.66
CA GLY A 56 6.71 19.38 1.99
C GLY A 56 6.95 19.54 0.48
N THR A 57 7.77 18.67 -0.13
CA THR A 57 8.14 18.76 -1.54
C THR A 57 7.07 18.09 -2.39
N ILE A 58 6.66 18.77 -3.46
CA ILE A 58 5.79 18.18 -4.47
C ILE A 58 6.63 17.30 -5.39
N ILE A 59 6.26 16.04 -5.52
CA ILE A 59 6.90 15.06 -6.39
C ILE A 59 5.90 14.55 -7.43
N ASN A 60 6.40 14.00 -8.54
CA ASN A 60 5.56 13.32 -9.52
C ASN A 60 5.37 11.83 -9.16
N LEU A 61 4.41 11.18 -9.83
CA LEU A 61 4.10 9.77 -9.63
C LEU A 61 5.29 8.83 -9.94
N ASP A 62 6.12 9.17 -10.94
CA ASP A 62 7.27 8.35 -11.33
C ASP A 62 8.34 8.30 -10.22
N ASP A 63 8.56 9.42 -9.54
CA ASP A 63 9.51 9.51 -8.45
C ASP A 63 8.96 8.84 -7.19
N PHE A 64 7.65 8.95 -6.93
CA PHE A 64 6.99 8.17 -5.88
C PHE A 64 7.12 6.65 -6.13
N GLU A 65 6.86 6.19 -7.36
CA GLU A 65 7.02 4.80 -7.76
C GLU A 65 8.45 4.31 -7.50
N LYS A 66 9.47 5.08 -7.93
CA LYS A 66 10.88 4.75 -7.68
C LYS A 66 11.18 4.65 -6.20
N MET A 67 10.69 5.60 -5.38
CA MET A 67 10.91 5.60 -3.94
C MET A 67 10.35 4.31 -3.33
N VAL A 68 9.06 4.01 -3.56
CA VAL A 68 8.41 2.80 -3.03
C VAL A 68 9.16 1.53 -3.48
N ASN A 69 9.43 1.40 -4.78
CA ASN A 69 10.10 0.22 -5.35
C ASN A 69 11.58 0.09 -4.97
N SER A 70 12.23 1.17 -4.52
CA SER A 70 13.62 1.13 -4.06
C SER A 70 13.78 0.57 -2.64
N TYR A 71 12.76 0.74 -1.79
CA TYR A 71 12.78 0.27 -0.40
C TYR A 71 12.09 -1.08 -0.21
N LEU A 72 11.23 -1.49 -1.14
CA LEU A 72 10.55 -2.79 -1.09
C LEU A 72 11.35 -3.86 -1.84
N ASN A 73 11.32 -5.09 -1.31
CA ASN A 73 11.82 -6.27 -2.01
C ASN A 73 10.87 -6.75 -3.13
N LYS A 74 9.78 -6.02 -3.36
CA LYS A 74 8.76 -6.25 -4.38
C LYS A 74 8.68 -5.04 -5.30
N LYS A 75 8.51 -5.28 -6.59
CA LYS A 75 8.27 -4.21 -7.57
C LYS A 75 6.78 -4.11 -7.88
N PHE A 76 6.19 -2.99 -7.54
CA PHE A 76 4.84 -2.63 -7.95
C PHE A 76 4.85 -2.01 -9.33
N THR A 77 3.83 -2.34 -10.12
CA THR A 77 3.55 -1.67 -11.38
C THR A 77 2.93 -0.30 -11.12
N ARG A 78 2.87 0.55 -12.15
CA ARG A 78 2.25 1.88 -12.03
C ARG A 78 0.80 1.81 -11.54
N GLU A 79 0.03 0.83 -12.00
CA GLU A 79 -1.36 0.64 -11.57
C GLU A 79 -1.44 0.35 -10.06
N VAL A 80 -0.56 -0.51 -9.56
CA VAL A 80 -0.49 -0.83 -8.12
C VAL A 80 -0.05 0.39 -7.31
N ILE A 81 0.84 1.23 -7.84
CA ILE A 81 1.24 2.48 -7.19
C ILE A 81 0.08 3.48 -7.10
N GLN A 82 -0.75 3.57 -8.14
CA GLN A 82 -1.95 4.41 -8.10
C GLN A 82 -2.99 3.88 -7.10
N GLU A 83 -3.16 2.55 -7.03
CA GLU A 83 -4.00 1.91 -6.03
C GLU A 83 -3.46 2.17 -4.61
N LEU A 84 -2.14 2.09 -4.41
CA LEU A 84 -1.47 2.39 -3.15
C LEU A 84 -1.77 3.83 -2.70
N LEU A 85 -1.60 4.80 -3.61
CA LEU A 85 -1.91 6.20 -3.30
C LEU A 85 -3.35 6.36 -2.87
N THR A 86 -4.28 5.74 -3.59
CA THR A 86 -5.71 5.80 -3.30
C THR A 86 -6.03 5.18 -1.94
N ALA A 87 -5.48 4.00 -1.65
CA ALA A 87 -5.68 3.29 -0.39
C ALA A 87 -5.15 4.05 0.83
N TYR A 88 -4.11 4.87 0.64
CA TYR A 88 -3.49 5.65 1.71
C TYR A 88 -4.04 7.08 1.84
N LYS A 89 -4.97 7.52 0.98
CA LYS A 89 -5.54 8.89 1.04
C LYS A 89 -6.15 9.21 2.41
N GLU A 90 -6.91 8.28 2.99
CA GLU A 90 -7.53 8.51 4.30
C GLU A 90 -6.52 8.45 5.45
N TYR A 91 -5.47 7.64 5.29
CA TYR A 91 -4.44 7.45 6.31
C TYR A 91 -3.40 8.58 6.33
N PHE A 92 -3.09 9.15 5.16
CA PHE A 92 -2.23 10.32 4.98
C PHE A 92 -2.88 11.37 4.06
N PRO A 93 -3.89 12.13 4.55
CA PRO A 93 -4.67 13.04 3.70
C PRO A 93 -3.86 14.10 2.96
N LYS A 94 -2.74 14.55 3.51
CA LYS A 94 -1.87 15.55 2.88
C LYS A 94 -1.14 15.03 1.63
N ILE A 95 -1.09 13.71 1.40
CA ILE A 95 -0.30 13.17 0.30
C ILE A 95 -0.88 13.54 -1.07
N VAL A 96 -2.19 13.71 -1.17
CA VAL A 96 -2.87 14.06 -2.44
C VAL A 96 -2.47 15.44 -2.96
N THR A 97 -1.93 16.32 -2.11
CA THR A 97 -1.44 17.63 -2.51
C THR A 97 0.06 17.63 -2.83
N LEU A 98 0.76 16.55 -2.49
CA LEU A 98 2.22 16.44 -2.60
C LEU A 98 2.68 15.49 -3.70
N ILE A 99 1.79 14.63 -4.22
CA ILE A 99 2.10 13.73 -5.33
C ILE A 99 1.20 14.09 -6.52
N MET A 100 1.81 14.55 -7.60
CA MET A 100 1.12 14.86 -8.86
C MET A 100 1.10 13.62 -9.75
N GLU A 101 -0.09 13.29 -10.28
CA GLU A 101 -0.30 12.21 -11.26
C GLU A 101 0.33 12.49 -12.63
#